data_AF-A0A1C0B749-F1
#
_entry.id   AF-A0A1C0B749-F1
#
_cell.length_a   1.000
_cell.length_b   1.000
_cell.length_c   1.000
_cell.angle_alpha   90.00
_cell.angle_beta   90.00
_cell.angle_gamma   90.00
#
_symmetry.space_group_name_H-M   'P 1'
#
loop_
_entity.id
_entity.type
_entity.pdbx_description
1 polymer ?
#
loop_
_entity_poly.entity_id
_entity_poly.type
_entity_poly.pdbx_seq_one_letter_code
_entity_poly.pdbx_strand_id
1 'polypeptide(L)'
;MSINEYTPMLLSTVNNSIGDKNLHFTVDKLLELFNKKCSEFTELEKYAVDTIQTEATTYEINSFKNYFHINSKNIDYLLSCQPY
;
A
#
# COMPACT_ATOMS: atom_id res chain seq x y z
N MET A 1 -17.62 13.63 19.24
CA MET A 1 -17.56 13.12 17.85
C MET A 1 -16.51 12.03 17.84
N SER A 2 -16.89 10.76 17.69
CA SER A 2 -15.90 9.73 17.42
C SER A 2 -15.28 10.09 16.07
N ILE A 3 -13.99 10.39 16.08
CA ILE A 3 -13.20 10.49 14.86
C ILE A 3 -13.31 9.10 14.26
N ASN A 4 -14.08 8.95 13.18
CA ASN A 4 -14.03 7.71 12.41
C ASN A 4 -12.57 7.58 11.99
N GLU A 5 -11.85 6.64 12.59
CA GLU A 5 -10.53 6.24 12.13
C GLU A 5 -10.69 5.87 10.66
N TYR A 6 -10.18 6.73 9.78
CA TYR A 6 -10.25 6.49 8.35
C TYR A 6 -9.37 5.29 8.06
N THR A 7 -9.97 4.12 7.89
CA THR A 7 -9.28 2.95 7.36
C THR A 7 -9.22 3.09 5.85
N PRO A 8 -8.04 3.31 5.26
CA PRO A 8 -7.94 3.52 3.83
C PRO A 8 -8.28 2.23 3.09
N MET A 9 -9.09 2.33 2.04
CA MET A 9 -9.55 1.15 1.30
C MET A 9 -8.38 0.34 0.72
N LEU A 10 -7.31 1.01 0.27
CA LEU A 10 -6.06 0.38 -0.17
C LEU A 10 -5.45 -0.54 0.92
N LEU A 11 -5.50 -0.12 2.20
CA LEU A 11 -4.99 -0.93 3.31
C LEU A 11 -5.82 -2.20 3.48
N SER A 12 -7.14 -2.08 3.37
CA SER A 12 -8.05 -3.24 3.42
C SER A 12 -7.78 -4.20 2.28
N THR A 13 -7.55 -3.71 1.06
CA THR A 13 -7.23 -4.53 -0.12
C THR A 13 -5.95 -5.34 0.08
N VAL A 14 -4.86 -4.69 0.52
CA VAL A 14 -3.60 -5.37 0.84
C VAL A 14 -3.79 -6.41 1.96
N ASN A 15 -4.43 -6.04 3.07
CA ASN A 15 -4.59 -6.95 4.21
C ASN A 15 -5.53 -8.12 3.90
N ASN A 16 -6.58 -7.91 3.10
CA ASN A 16 -7.48 -8.98 2.68
C ASN A 16 -6.77 -9.99 1.78
N SER A 17 -5.86 -9.55 0.89
CA SER A 17 -5.05 -10.44 0.06
C SER A 17 -4.06 -11.26 0.91
N ILE A 18 -3.44 -10.64 1.94
CA ILE A 18 -2.55 -11.34 2.89
C ILE A 18 -3.28 -12.42 3.72
N GLY A 19 -4.49 -12.11 4.23
CA GLY A 19 -5.33 -13.04 4.98
C GLY A 19 -4.86 -13.39 6.41
N ASP A 20 -3.55 -13.51 6.66
CA ASP A 20 -2.99 -13.69 8.00
C ASP A 20 -2.92 -12.37 8.77
N LYS A 21 -3.77 -12.25 9.80
CA LYS A 21 -3.88 -11.07 10.66
C LYS A 21 -2.58 -10.68 11.36
N ASN A 22 -1.67 -11.63 11.60
CA ASN A 22 -0.38 -11.33 12.22
C ASN A 22 0.59 -10.62 11.27
N LEU A 23 0.32 -10.70 9.96
CA LEU A 23 1.14 -10.11 8.90
C LEU A 23 0.52 -8.84 8.31
N HIS A 24 -0.68 -8.44 8.78
CA HIS A 24 -1.36 -7.26 8.30
C HIS A 24 -0.49 -6.00 8.45
N PHE A 25 -0.57 -5.15 7.44
CA PHE A 25 0.01 -3.83 7.43
C PHE A 25 -0.80 -2.89 8.32
N THR A 26 -0.09 -2.01 9.00
CA THR A 26 -0.65 -0.74 9.50
C THR A 26 -0.59 0.31 8.39
N VAL A 27 -1.31 1.42 8.58
CA VAL A 27 -1.21 2.58 7.67
C VAL A 27 0.25 3.03 7.53
N ASP A 28 0.98 3.15 8.64
CA ASP A 28 2.38 3.61 8.63
C ASP A 28 3.28 2.69 7.83
N LYS A 29 3.16 1.37 8.02
CA LYS A 29 3.95 0.38 7.26
C LYS A 29 3.64 0.46 5.76
N LEU A 30 2.37 0.69 5.41
CA LEU A 30 1.97 0.88 4.01
C LEU A 30 2.52 2.19 3.44
N LEU A 31 2.58 3.27 4.23
CA LEU A 31 3.18 4.54 3.81
C LEU A 31 4.71 4.44 3.62
N GLU A 32 5.39 3.71 4.50
CA GLU A 32 6.83 3.43 4.36
C GLU A 32 7.15 2.74 3.04
N LEU A 33 6.27 1.82 2.60
CA LEU A 33 6.42 1.10 1.33
C LEU A 33 6.58 2.04 0.13
N PHE A 34 5.81 3.14 0.08
CA PHE A 34 5.89 4.14 -1.00
C PHE A 34 7.20 4.95 -0.99
N ASN A 35 7.94 4.96 0.11
CA ASN A 35 9.20 5.70 0.23
C ASN A 35 10.44 4.80 0.17
N LYS A 36 10.24 3.47 0.15
CA LYS A 36 11.28 2.46 0.19
C LYS A 36 11.68 2.03 -1.23
N LYS A 37 12.94 1.65 -1.43
CA LYS A 37 13.43 1.18 -2.73
C LYS A 37 12.95 -0.26 -2.99
N CYS A 38 12.60 -0.57 -4.24
CA CYS A 38 12.10 -1.91 -4.59
C CYS A 38 13.09 -3.03 -4.19
N SER A 39 14.40 -2.78 -4.30
CA SER A 39 15.47 -3.74 -3.98
C SER A 39 15.55 -4.08 -2.49
N GLU A 40 14.90 -3.30 -1.61
CA GLU A 40 14.95 -3.46 -0.16
C GLU A 40 13.67 -4.11 0.38
N PHE A 41 12.71 -4.45 -0.48
CA PHE A 41 11.47 -5.09 -0.08
C PHE A 41 11.71 -6.51 0.44
N THR A 42 11.16 -6.78 1.62
CA THR A 42 10.96 -8.12 2.14
C THR A 42 9.94 -8.88 1.30
N GLU A 43 9.88 -10.21 1.43
CA GLU A 43 8.91 -11.03 0.71
C GLU A 43 7.45 -10.61 0.95
N LEU A 44 7.14 -10.19 2.19
CA LEU A 44 5.81 -9.69 2.52
C LEU A 44 5.51 -8.33 1.87
N GLU A 45 6.50 -7.45 1.76
CA GLU A 45 6.35 -6.16 1.09
C GLU A 45 6.26 -6.32 -0.44
N LYS A 46 7.04 -7.25 -1.02
CA LYS A 46 6.92 -7.62 -2.43
C LYS A 46 5.51 -8.11 -2.76
N TYR A 47 4.98 -8.98 -1.91
CA TYR A 47 3.60 -9.45 -2.03
C TYR A 47 2.60 -8.29 -1.95
N ALA A 48 2.74 -7.39 -0.96
CA ALA A 48 1.88 -6.22 -0.85
C ALA A 48 1.95 -5.31 -2.10
N VAL A 49 3.13 -5.13 -2.70
CA VAL A 49 3.30 -4.36 -3.95
C VAL A 49 2.63 -5.06 -5.12
N ASP A 50 2.80 -6.37 -5.26
CA ASP A 50 2.13 -7.16 -6.30
C ASP A 50 0.60 -7.05 -6.18
N THR A 51 0.05 -7.14 -4.96
CA THR A 51 -1.37 -6.89 -4.70
C THR A 51 -1.80 -5.47 -5.08
N ILE A 52 -1.02 -4.44 -4.73
CA ILE A 52 -1.34 -3.05 -5.13
C ILE A 52 -1.35 -2.89 -6.65
N GLN A 53 -0.43 -3.56 -7.35
CA GLN A 53 -0.32 -3.47 -8.81
C GLN A 53 -1.43 -4.23 -9.54
N THR A 54 -1.92 -5.35 -8.98
CA THR A 54 -2.83 -6.28 -9.66
C THR A 54 -4.28 -6.20 -9.19
N GLU A 55 -4.52 -5.89 -7.92
CA GLU A 55 -5.86 -5.92 -7.31
C GLU A 55 -6.39 -4.51 -6.98
N ALA A 56 -5.52 -3.55 -6.64
CA ALA A 56 -5.99 -2.22 -6.26
C ALA A 56 -6.45 -1.40 -7.46
N THR A 57 -7.58 -0.73 -7.28
CA THR A 57 -8.15 0.19 -8.26
C THR A 57 -7.42 1.53 -8.25
N THR A 58 -7.46 2.23 -9.38
CA THR A 58 -6.95 3.60 -9.50
C THR A 58 -7.61 4.56 -8.49
N TYR A 59 -8.86 4.30 -8.11
CA TYR A 59 -9.57 5.11 -7.10
C TYR A 59 -8.95 4.92 -5.71
N GLU A 60 -8.69 3.69 -5.28
CA GLU A 60 -8.08 3.41 -3.98
C GLU A 60 -6.70 4.05 -3.87
N ILE A 61 -5.86 3.90 -4.90
CA ILE A 61 -4.51 4.47 -4.95
C ILE A 61 -4.59 6.00 -4.89
N ASN A 62 -5.45 6.63 -5.70
CA ASN A 62 -5.59 8.09 -5.70
C ASN A 62 -6.19 8.63 -4.39
N SER A 63 -7.16 7.93 -3.80
CA SER A 63 -7.73 8.29 -2.51
C SER A 63 -6.67 8.26 -1.41
N PHE A 64 -5.88 7.17 -1.35
CA PHE A 64 -4.76 7.01 -0.41
C PHE A 64 -3.71 8.10 -0.60
N LYS A 65 -3.27 8.31 -1.85
CA LYS A 65 -2.32 9.36 -2.22
C LYS A 65 -2.77 10.75 -1.78
N ASN A 66 -4.01 11.12 -2.06
CA ASN A 66 -4.54 12.44 -1.75
C ASN A 66 -4.69 12.65 -0.23
N TYR A 67 -5.13 11.62 0.49
CA TYR A 67 -5.32 11.69 1.93
C TYR A 67 -3.98 11.83 2.69
N PHE A 68 -2.95 11.08 2.28
CA PHE A 68 -1.64 11.08 2.94
C PHE A 68 -0.59 11.97 2.25
N HIS A 69 -0.99 12.76 1.26
CA HIS A 69 -0.12 13.67 0.50
C HIS A 69 1.13 12.99 -0.12
N ILE A 70 0.96 11.78 -0.65
CA ILE A 70 2.06 11.02 -1.27
C ILE A 70 2.42 11.64 -2.62
N ASN A 71 3.72 11.79 -2.88
CA ASN A 71 4.21 12.30 -4.15
C ASN A 71 3.83 11.35 -5.31
N SER A 72 3.31 11.89 -6.42
CA SER A 72 2.99 11.10 -7.62
C SER A 72 4.18 10.23 -8.07
N LYS A 73 5.41 10.75 -7.97
CA LYS A 73 6.62 10.00 -8.35
C LYS A 73 6.82 8.73 -7.53
N ASN A 74 6.40 8.73 -6.27
CA ASN A 74 6.51 7.57 -5.39
C ASN A 74 5.45 6.52 -5.74
N ILE A 75 4.24 6.95 -6.13
CA ILE A 75 3.21 6.07 -6.68
C ILE A 75 3.73 5.43 -7.96
N ASP A 76 4.19 6.24 -8.92
CA ASP A 76 4.68 5.75 -10.21
C ASP A 76 5.87 4.80 -10.03
N TYR A 77 6.77 5.11 -9.11
CA TYR A 77 7.90 4.26 -8.77
C TYR A 77 7.45 2.90 -8.21
N LEU A 78 6.55 2.89 -7.22
CA LEU A 78 6.02 1.65 -6.64
C LEU A 78 5.28 0.79 -7.69
N LEU A 79 4.50 1.42 -8.56
CA LEU A 79 3.80 0.73 -9.66
C LEU A 79 4.74 0.23 -10.76
N SER A 80 5.96 0.75 -10.85
CA SER A 80 7.00 0.29 -11.78
C SER A 80 7.92 -0.79 -11.20
N CYS A 81 7.86 -1.07 -9.90
CA CYS A 81 8.66 -2.11 -9.27
C CYS A 81 8.34 -3.47 -9.89
N GLN A 82 9.37 -4.30 -10.09
CA GLN A 82 9.22 -5.73 -10.35
C GLN A 82 9.48 -6.48 -9.04
N PRO A 83 8.43 -6.85 -8.29
CA PRO A 83 8.60 -7.49 -6.98
C PRO A 83 9.20 -8.90 -7.08
N TYR A 84 9.10 -9.56 -8.24
CA TYR A 84 9.59 -10.91 -8.54
C TYR A 84 10.38 -10.96 -9.85
#